data_AF-A0A7S1UF45-F1
#
_entry.id   AF-A0A7S1UF45-F1
#
_cell.length_a   1.000
_cell.length_b   1.000
_cell.length_c   1.000
_cell.angle_alpha   90.00
_cell.angle_beta   90.00
_cell.angle_gamma   90.00
#
_symmetry.space_group_name_H-M   'P 1'
#
loop_
_entity.id
_entity.type
_entity.pdbx_description
1 polymer ?
#
loop_
_entity_poly.entity_id
_entity_poly.type
_entity_poly.pdbx_seq_one_letter_code
_entity_poly.pdbx_strand_id
1 'polypeptide(L)'
;EAEREAEERGFGGDGGGSGGEEEDEMEDLDPKIFNPKNLPLGWDGKPIPYWLYKLHGLGQEFKCEICGNFTYQGRRQFDRHFREARHSYGMKCLGIPNTKHFHDITLIADAKALYQKLQGTVAEATWNQEKGEEFEDSQGNVLSKKLYNDLSRMGML
;
A
#
# COMPACT_ATOMS: atom_id res chain seq x y z
N GLU A 1 32.40 -35.22 -9.28
CA GLU A 1 33.17 -35.06 -8.03
C GLU A 1 32.42 -34.08 -7.15
N ALA A 2 31.92 -34.58 -6.03
CA ALA A 2 31.07 -33.87 -5.09
C ALA A 2 31.80 -33.86 -3.76
N GLU A 3 32.28 -32.70 -3.33
CA GLU A 3 32.92 -32.52 -2.03
C GLU A 3 32.11 -31.50 -1.22
N ARG A 4 31.24 -32.03 -0.36
CA ARG A 4 30.78 -31.40 0.86
C ARG A 4 31.51 -32.13 1.99
N GLU A 5 32.44 -31.46 2.66
CA GLU A 5 32.92 -31.87 3.99
C GLU A 5 32.54 -30.79 4.98
N ALA A 6 31.67 -31.17 5.92
CA ALA A 6 31.28 -30.42 7.09
C ALA A 6 32.13 -30.92 8.25
N GLU A 7 32.91 -30.04 8.87
CA GLU A 7 33.65 -30.34 10.09
C GLU A 7 32.92 -29.72 11.30
N GLU A 8 32.28 -30.59 12.10
CA GLU A 8 31.82 -30.28 13.45
C GLU A 8 32.99 -30.37 14.43
N ARG A 9 33.29 -29.29 15.17
CA ARG A 9 33.95 -29.38 16.48
C ARG A 9 33.52 -28.26 17.44
N GLY A 10 32.91 -28.65 18.57
CA GLY A 10 33.27 -28.12 19.89
C GLY A 10 32.28 -27.18 20.58
N PHE A 11 31.37 -27.75 21.37
CA PHE A 11 30.61 -27.08 22.44
C PHE A 11 31.38 -27.24 23.76
N GLY A 12 31.59 -26.14 24.51
CA GLY A 12 32.13 -26.17 25.87
C GLY A 12 32.16 -24.78 26.49
N GLY A 13 31.29 -24.53 27.46
CA GLY A 13 31.25 -23.29 28.23
C GLY A 13 31.72 -23.47 29.69
N ASP A 14 32.21 -22.37 30.25
CA ASP A 14 31.96 -21.81 31.61
C ASP A 14 33.22 -21.27 32.31
N GLY A 15 33.09 -20.11 32.96
CA GLY A 15 34.00 -19.64 34.02
C GLY A 15 34.62 -18.25 33.79
N GLY A 16 34.05 -17.22 34.42
CA GLY A 16 34.44 -15.81 34.30
C GLY A 16 35.50 -15.29 35.28
N GLY A 17 35.90 -14.01 35.11
CA GLY A 17 36.47 -13.18 36.20
C GLY A 17 37.64 -12.24 35.87
N SER A 18 37.30 -10.99 35.47
CA SER A 18 37.87 -9.70 35.93
C SER A 18 39.30 -9.23 35.57
N GLY A 19 39.34 -8.00 35.01
CA GLY A 19 40.49 -7.08 34.86
C GLY A 19 40.66 -6.69 33.40
N GLY A 20 40.35 -5.49 32.91
CA GLY A 20 40.36 -4.15 33.50
C GLY A 20 41.28 -3.32 32.61
N GLU A 21 40.69 -2.43 31.79
CA GLU A 21 41.33 -1.37 30.98
C GLU A 21 42.21 -1.92 29.84
N GLU A 22 41.86 -1.78 28.55
CA GLU A 22 41.87 -0.55 27.76
C GLU A 22 40.89 -0.73 26.57
N GLU A 23 39.72 -0.08 26.65
CA GLU A 23 38.86 0.10 25.47
C GLU A 23 39.42 1.29 24.69
N ASP A 24 40.28 0.99 23.71
CA ASP A 24 40.67 1.95 22.67
C ASP A 24 39.40 2.39 21.93
N GLU A 25 38.86 3.54 22.36
CA GLU A 25 37.80 4.32 21.73
C GLU A 25 38.23 4.78 20.32
N MET A 26 38.29 3.86 19.36
CA MET A 26 38.49 4.14 17.94
C MET A 26 37.19 3.98 17.13
N GLU A 27 36.12 4.65 17.54
CA GLU A 27 34.89 4.70 16.72
C GLU A 27 34.20 6.07 16.66
N ASP A 28 34.93 7.18 16.87
CA ASP A 28 34.32 8.53 16.88
C ASP A 28 35.01 9.53 15.93
N LEU A 29 35.40 9.06 14.73
CA LEU A 29 35.87 9.91 13.62
C LEU A 29 34.82 10.11 12.51
N ASP A 30 33.53 9.90 12.78
CA ASP A 30 32.50 10.49 11.94
C ASP A 30 32.19 11.89 12.50
N PRO A 31 32.53 13.00 11.80
CA PRO A 31 32.32 14.34 12.33
C PRO A 31 30.85 14.50 12.68
N LYS A 32 30.51 14.54 13.98
CA LYS A 32 29.15 14.78 14.50
C LYS A 32 28.56 15.98 13.77
N ILE A 33 27.78 15.71 12.72
CA ILE A 33 27.33 16.73 11.79
C ILE A 33 26.39 17.65 12.57
N PHE A 34 26.83 18.87 12.83
CA PHE A 34 26.10 19.85 13.62
C PHE A 34 24.79 20.22 12.90
N ASN A 35 23.69 19.58 13.30
CA ASN A 35 22.35 19.79 12.79
C ASN A 35 21.44 20.40 13.87
N PRO A 36 21.65 21.66 14.27
CA PRO A 36 20.94 22.28 15.38
C PRO A 36 19.43 22.45 15.13
N LYS A 37 18.97 22.24 13.88
CA LYS A 37 17.55 22.32 13.49
C LYS A 37 16.94 20.95 13.16
N ASN A 38 17.66 19.85 13.40
CA ASN A 38 17.24 18.47 13.08
C ASN A 38 16.60 18.36 11.69
N LEU A 39 17.18 19.05 10.70
CA LEU A 39 16.71 18.99 9.33
C LEU A 39 17.03 17.61 8.74
N PRO A 40 16.16 17.04 7.89
CA PRO A 40 16.45 15.77 7.23
C PRO A 40 17.77 15.87 6.46
N LEU A 41 18.62 14.87 6.62
CA LEU A 41 19.93 14.80 6.00
C LEU A 41 19.77 14.54 4.50
N GLY A 42 20.57 15.22 3.70
CA GLY A 42 20.64 14.95 2.26
C GLY A 42 21.35 13.64 1.96
N TRP A 43 21.46 13.32 0.68
CA TRP A 43 22.26 12.19 0.18
C TRP A 43 23.77 12.35 0.45
N ASP A 44 24.22 13.56 0.77
CA ASP A 44 25.61 13.91 1.15
C ASP A 44 25.85 13.81 2.68
N GLY A 45 24.89 13.28 3.45
CA GLY A 45 24.96 13.18 4.92
C GLY A 45 24.86 14.54 5.66
N LYS A 46 25.03 15.67 4.97
CA LYS A 46 24.91 17.02 5.54
C LYS A 46 23.45 17.48 5.65
N PRO A 47 23.11 18.36 6.62
CA PRO A 47 21.78 18.92 6.74
C PRO A 47 21.44 19.76 5.50
N ILE A 48 20.26 19.51 4.94
CA ILE A 48 19.79 20.24 3.76
C ILE A 48 19.66 21.73 4.09
N PRO A 49 20.05 22.65 3.18
CA PRO A 49 19.83 24.08 3.39
C PRO A 49 18.36 24.41 3.69
N TYR A 50 18.13 25.27 4.68
CA TYR A 50 16.78 25.56 5.20
C TYR A 50 15.80 26.12 4.14
N TRP A 51 16.30 26.86 3.16
CA TRP A 51 15.47 27.35 2.05
C TRP A 51 14.99 26.21 1.15
N LEU A 52 15.81 25.18 0.94
CA LEU A 52 15.45 24.00 0.14
C LEU A 52 14.43 23.14 0.88
N TYR A 53 14.59 23.02 2.20
CA TYR A 53 13.60 22.39 3.09
C TYR A 53 12.23 23.05 2.99
N LYS A 54 12.18 24.39 3.05
CA LYS A 54 10.93 25.17 2.88
C LYS A 54 10.37 25.06 1.47
N LEU A 55 11.21 25.14 0.44
CA LEU A 55 10.79 25.09 -0.97
C LEU A 55 10.15 23.74 -1.32
N HIS A 56 10.71 22.63 -0.84
CA HIS A 56 10.16 21.30 -1.10
C HIS A 56 9.07 20.87 -0.11
N GLY A 57 8.70 21.72 0.84
CA GLY A 57 7.63 21.45 1.80
C GLY A 57 7.92 20.26 2.72
N LEU A 58 9.19 19.93 2.96
CA LEU A 58 9.63 18.81 3.80
C LEU A 58 9.17 18.93 5.27
N GLY A 59 8.78 20.13 5.71
CA GLY A 59 8.26 20.38 7.06
C GLY A 59 6.77 20.18 7.25
N GLN A 60 6.03 19.80 6.20
CA GLN A 60 4.63 19.42 6.34
C GLN A 60 4.55 17.91 6.57
N GLU A 61 3.92 17.52 7.67
CA GLU A 61 3.68 16.13 8.02
C GLU A 61 2.31 15.68 7.50
N PHE A 62 2.29 14.55 6.79
CA PHE A 62 1.06 13.95 6.27
C PHE A 62 0.91 12.55 6.86
N LYS A 63 -0.26 12.26 7.44
CA LYS A 63 -0.55 10.96 8.06
C LYS A 63 -1.46 10.14 7.14
N CYS A 64 -1.17 8.85 7.01
CA CYS A 64 -2.00 7.92 6.25
C CYS A 64 -2.48 6.78 7.16
N GLU A 65 -3.80 6.69 7.38
CA GLU A 65 -4.43 5.69 8.25
C GLU A 65 -4.34 4.29 7.63
N ILE A 66 -4.54 4.19 6.30
CA ILE A 66 -4.43 2.93 5.54
C ILE A 66 -3.04 2.29 5.67
N CYS A 67 -2.00 3.11 5.86
CA CYS A 67 -0.62 2.65 6.10
C CYS A 67 -0.29 2.39 7.58
N GLY A 68 -1.29 2.32 8.47
CA GLY A 68 -1.08 2.15 9.90
C GLY A 68 -0.69 3.44 10.63
N ASN A 69 -1.29 4.57 10.25
CA ASN A 69 -0.98 5.91 10.78
C ASN A 69 0.48 6.34 10.60
N PHE A 70 1.13 5.84 9.54
CA PHE A 70 2.48 6.26 9.20
C PHE A 70 2.51 7.73 8.76
N THR A 71 3.49 8.48 9.28
CA THR A 71 3.71 9.88 8.94
C THR A 71 4.74 9.99 7.82
N TYR A 72 4.35 10.67 6.74
CA TYR A 72 5.21 11.02 5.62
C TYR A 72 5.61 12.49 5.72
N GLN A 73 6.87 12.79 5.40
CA GLN A 73 7.42 14.14 5.41
C GLN A 73 7.40 14.74 4.00
N GLY A 74 6.59 15.78 3.84
CA GLY A 74 6.42 16.53 2.62
C GLY A 74 5.52 15.85 1.58
N ARG A 75 4.92 16.70 0.72
CA ARG A 75 3.92 16.29 -0.27
C ARG A 75 4.47 15.28 -1.28
N ARG A 76 5.72 15.42 -1.72
CA ARG A 76 6.33 14.51 -2.71
C ARG A 76 6.48 13.07 -2.20
N GLN A 77 6.90 12.90 -0.95
CA GLN A 77 7.02 11.58 -0.34
C GLN A 77 5.63 10.97 -0.15
N PHE A 78 4.69 11.80 0.29
CA PHE A 78 3.29 11.41 0.37
C PHE A 78 2.74 10.99 -1.01
N ASP A 79 2.86 11.76 -2.09
CA ASP A 79 2.33 11.31 -3.40
C ASP A 79 2.98 10.02 -3.92
N ARG A 80 4.24 9.75 -3.55
CA ARG A 80 4.91 8.50 -3.88
C ARG A 80 4.33 7.32 -3.10
N HIS A 81 3.90 7.52 -1.85
CA HIS A 81 3.48 6.43 -0.96
C HIS A 81 2.29 5.62 -1.49
N PHE A 82 1.40 6.24 -2.28
CA PHE A 82 0.27 5.56 -2.91
C PHE A 82 0.69 4.40 -3.85
N ARG A 83 1.90 4.44 -4.40
CA ARG A 83 2.45 3.38 -5.25
C ARG A 83 3.35 2.40 -4.49
N GLU A 84 3.65 2.69 -3.23
CA GLU A 84 4.53 1.84 -2.42
C GLU A 84 3.79 0.55 -2.00
N ALA A 85 4.58 -0.50 -1.74
CA ALA A 85 4.05 -1.81 -1.38
C ALA A 85 3.23 -1.76 -0.08
N ARG A 86 3.61 -0.91 0.89
CA ARG A 86 2.89 -0.75 2.16
C ARG A 86 1.45 -0.29 1.95
N HIS A 87 1.25 0.75 1.15
CA HIS A 87 -0.09 1.27 0.87
C HIS A 87 -0.91 0.28 0.04
N SER A 88 -0.27 -0.32 -0.98
CA SER A 88 -0.90 -1.34 -1.81
C SER A 88 -1.36 -2.55 -0.99
N TYR A 89 -0.55 -2.97 -0.01
CA TYR A 89 -0.90 -4.03 0.93
C TYR A 89 -2.06 -3.63 1.84
N GLY A 90 -2.04 -2.42 2.40
CA GLY A 90 -3.15 -1.89 3.20
C GLY A 90 -4.47 -1.88 2.42
N MET A 91 -4.46 -1.41 1.17
CA MET A 91 -5.62 -1.44 0.28
C MET A 91 -6.09 -2.88 -0.01
N LYS A 92 -5.15 -3.81 -0.22
CA LYS A 92 -5.45 -5.23 -0.42
C LYS A 92 -6.12 -5.86 0.79
N CYS A 93 -5.69 -5.53 2.02
CA CYS A 93 -6.33 -5.99 3.25
C CYS A 93 -7.77 -5.45 3.41
N LEU A 94 -8.06 -4.28 2.84
CA LEU A 94 -9.42 -3.72 2.80
C LEU A 94 -10.30 -4.32 1.68
N GLY A 95 -9.71 -5.11 0.78
CA GLY A 95 -10.42 -5.65 -0.39
C GLY A 95 -10.69 -4.62 -1.49
N ILE A 96 -9.98 -3.48 -1.46
CA ILE A 96 -10.14 -2.38 -2.42
C ILE A 96 -8.94 -2.41 -3.39
N PRO A 97 -9.16 -2.40 -4.72
CA PRO A 97 -8.06 -2.34 -5.67
C PRO A 97 -7.37 -0.97 -5.62
N ASN A 98 -6.02 -0.95 -5.55
CA ASN A 98 -5.22 0.26 -5.58
C ASN A 98 -5.19 0.88 -6.99
N THR A 99 -6.23 1.64 -7.32
CA THR A 99 -6.37 2.38 -8.59
C THR A 99 -6.20 3.87 -8.37
N LYS A 100 -6.03 4.64 -9.47
CA LYS A 100 -5.92 6.10 -9.41
C LYS A 100 -7.12 6.80 -8.77
N HIS A 101 -8.29 6.15 -8.71
CA HIS A 101 -9.49 6.70 -8.06
C HIS A 101 -9.30 6.88 -6.55
N PHE A 102 -8.38 6.14 -5.93
CA PHE A 102 -8.11 6.21 -4.50
C PHE A 102 -6.88 7.07 -4.16
N HIS A 103 -6.39 7.86 -5.11
CA HIS A 103 -5.29 8.79 -4.84
C HIS A 103 -5.75 9.89 -3.87
N ASP A 104 -4.85 10.31 -2.98
CA ASP A 104 -5.11 11.30 -1.90
C ASP A 104 -6.08 10.85 -0.79
N ILE A 105 -6.53 9.59 -0.79
CA ILE A 105 -7.38 9.05 0.29
C ILE A 105 -6.51 8.43 1.37
N THR A 106 -6.64 8.97 2.58
CA THR A 106 -5.87 8.53 3.76
C THR A 106 -6.71 7.75 4.76
N LEU A 107 -8.00 8.08 4.87
CA LEU A 107 -8.92 7.53 5.85
C LEU A 107 -9.54 6.23 5.36
N ILE A 108 -9.66 5.24 6.26
CA ILE A 108 -10.22 3.92 5.92
C ILE A 108 -11.72 4.02 5.63
N ALA A 109 -12.45 4.85 6.41
CA ALA A 109 -13.88 5.05 6.24
C ALA A 109 -14.20 5.63 4.85
N ASP A 110 -13.44 6.64 4.41
CA ASP A 110 -13.64 7.31 3.14
C ASP A 110 -13.33 6.39 1.96
N ALA A 111 -12.26 5.59 2.06
CA ALA A 111 -11.92 4.61 1.03
C ALA A 111 -13.06 3.60 0.81
N LYS A 112 -13.66 3.09 1.90
CA LYS A 112 -14.81 2.17 1.82
C LYS A 112 -16.05 2.84 1.22
N ALA A 113 -16.36 4.06 1.65
CA ALA A 113 -17.51 4.81 1.14
C ALA A 113 -17.36 5.11 -0.36
N LEU A 114 -16.16 5.48 -0.82
CA LEU A 114 -15.90 5.71 -2.23
C LEU A 114 -16.01 4.41 -3.03
N TYR A 115 -15.47 3.31 -2.51
CA TYR A 115 -15.52 2.02 -3.19
C TYR A 115 -16.96 1.53 -3.40
N GLN A 116 -17.83 1.68 -2.39
CA GLN A 116 -19.25 1.34 -2.52
C GLN A 116 -19.94 2.17 -3.61
N LYS A 117 -19.69 3.48 -3.66
CA LYS A 117 -20.23 4.36 -4.71
C LYS A 117 -19.74 3.94 -6.09
N LEU A 118 -18.43 3.66 -6.23
CA LEU A 118 -17.84 3.25 -7.49
C LEU A 118 -18.40 1.91 -7.97
N GLN A 119 -18.57 0.93 -7.08
CA GLN A 119 -19.21 -0.34 -7.40
C GLN A 119 -20.64 -0.16 -7.93
N GLY A 120 -21.44 0.74 -7.34
CA GLY A 120 -22.77 1.09 -7.85
C GLY A 120 -22.70 1.63 -9.28
N THR A 121 -21.85 2.63 -9.53
CA THR A 121 -21.70 3.21 -10.87
C THR A 121 -21.20 2.21 -11.92
N VAL A 122 -20.30 1.31 -11.53
CA VAL A 122 -19.79 0.26 -12.43
C VAL A 122 -20.87 -0.79 -12.68
N ALA A 123 -21.66 -1.16 -11.68
CA ALA A 123 -22.76 -2.12 -11.84
C ALA A 123 -23.87 -1.57 -12.76
N GLU A 124 -24.14 -0.26 -12.70
CA GLU A 124 -25.06 0.42 -13.62
C GLU A 124 -24.49 0.53 -15.04
N ALA A 125 -23.20 0.84 -15.17
CA ALA A 125 -22.54 0.96 -16.47
C ALA A 125 -22.27 -0.40 -17.15
N THR A 126 -22.14 -1.47 -16.36
CA THR A 126 -21.94 -2.82 -16.89
C THR A 126 -23.26 -3.33 -17.43
N TRP A 127 -23.42 -3.28 -18.75
CA TRP A 127 -24.59 -3.83 -19.41
C TRP A 127 -24.76 -5.31 -19.05
N ASN A 128 -25.92 -5.64 -18.47
CA ASN A 128 -26.24 -7.00 -18.10
C ASN A 128 -26.97 -7.68 -19.27
N GLN A 129 -26.29 -8.57 -19.97
CA GLN A 129 -26.83 -9.32 -21.10
C GLN A 129 -28.12 -10.08 -20.77
N GLU A 130 -28.27 -10.60 -19.55
CA GLU A 130 -29.47 -11.32 -19.14
C GLU A 130 -30.70 -10.40 -19.03
N LYS A 131 -30.47 -9.11 -18.71
CA LYS A 131 -31.53 -8.09 -18.61
C LYS A 131 -31.75 -7.32 -19.91
N GLY A 132 -30.73 -7.20 -20.75
CA GLY A 132 -30.79 -6.40 -21.98
C GLY A 132 -31.27 -7.15 -23.22
N GLU A 133 -31.33 -8.48 -23.18
CA GLU A 133 -31.78 -9.30 -24.31
C GLU A 133 -33.30 -9.53 -24.22
N GLU A 134 -34.02 -8.89 -25.13
CA GLU A 134 -35.47 -8.96 -25.27
C GLU A 134 -35.84 -9.94 -26.38
N PHE A 135 -36.79 -10.84 -26.11
CA PHE A 135 -37.30 -11.85 -27.03
C PHE A 135 -38.78 -11.57 -27.31
N GLU A 136 -39.18 -11.71 -28.57
CA GLU A 136 -40.58 -11.60 -28.99
C GLU A 136 -41.22 -13.00 -29.01
N ASP A 137 -42.39 -13.14 -28.39
CA ASP A 137 -43.17 -14.38 -28.45
C ASP A 137 -44.00 -14.51 -29.75
N SER A 138 -44.69 -15.63 -29.91
CA SER A 138 -45.55 -15.89 -31.08
C SER A 138 -46.73 -14.91 -31.21
N GLN A 139 -47.05 -14.16 -30.15
CA GLN A 139 -48.12 -13.17 -30.10
C GLN A 139 -47.61 -11.73 -30.19
N GLY A 140 -46.31 -11.51 -30.33
CA GLY A 140 -45.69 -10.19 -30.42
C GLY A 140 -45.42 -9.50 -29.08
N ASN A 141 -45.48 -10.22 -27.95
CA ASN A 141 -45.12 -9.67 -26.65
C ASN A 141 -43.60 -9.70 -26.47
N VAL A 142 -43.05 -8.59 -25.97
CA VAL A 142 -41.62 -8.46 -25.67
C VAL A 142 -41.36 -8.94 -24.24
N LEU A 143 -40.54 -9.98 -24.11
CA LEU A 143 -40.22 -10.66 -22.86
C LEU A 143 -38.71 -10.63 -22.61
N SER A 144 -38.30 -10.49 -21.35
CA SER A 144 -36.89 -10.71 -20.98
C SER A 144 -36.48 -12.15 -21.29
N LYS A 145 -35.22 -12.38 -21.68
CA LYS A 145 -34.65 -13.72 -21.94
C LYS A 145 -35.01 -14.78 -20.90
N LYS A 146 -34.94 -14.42 -19.62
CA LYS A 146 -35.25 -15.34 -18.52
C LYS A 146 -36.73 -15.76 -18.55
N LEU A 147 -37.63 -14.80 -18.68
CA LEU A 147 -39.07 -15.04 -18.73
C LEU A 147 -39.44 -15.87 -19.97
N TYR A 148 -38.86 -15.56 -21.12
CA TYR A 148 -39.03 -16.33 -22.35
C TYR A 148 -38.57 -17.79 -22.16
N ASN A 149 -37.36 -18.01 -21.63
CA ASN A 149 -36.85 -19.36 -21.40
C ASN A 149 -37.68 -20.16 -20.39
N ASP A 150 -38.17 -19.52 -19.33
CA ASP A 150 -39.02 -20.16 -18.32
C ASP A 150 -40.38 -20.54 -18.91
N LEU A 151 -41.03 -19.65 -19.67
CA LEU A 151 -42.28 -19.94 -20.39
C LEU A 151 -42.09 -21.02 -21.46
N SER A 152 -40.97 -21.01 -22.17
CA SER A 152 -40.61 -22.02 -23.18
C SER A 152 -40.53 -23.41 -22.56
N ARG A 153 -39.84 -23.53 -21.42
CA ARG A 153 -39.73 -24.79 -20.69
C ARG A 153 -41.06 -25.31 -20.16
N MET A 154 -41.99 -24.41 -19.85
CA MET A 154 -43.34 -24.75 -19.43
C MET A 154 -44.29 -25.04 -20.62
N GLY A 155 -43.86 -24.77 -21.86
CA GLY A 155 -44.68 -24.92 -23.06
C GLY A 155 -45.75 -23.85 -23.24
N MET A 156 -45.52 -22.63 -22.72
CA MET A 156 -46.49 -21.52 -22.70
C MET A 156 -46.05 -20.30 -23.54
N LEU A 157 -45.43 -20.53 -24.70
CA LEU A 157 -44.95 -19.49 -25.64
C LEU A 157 -45.54 -19.65 -27.05
#